data_AF-A1HM04-F1
#
_entry.id   AF-A1HM04-F1
#
_cell.length_a   1.000
_cell.length_b   1.000
_cell.length_c   1.000
_cell.angle_alpha   90.00
_cell.angle_beta   90.00
_cell.angle_gamma   90.00
#
_symmetry.space_group_name_H-M   'P 1'
#
loop_
_entity.id
_entity.type
_entity.pdbx_description
1 polymer ?
#
loop_
_entity_poly.entity_id
_entity_poly.type
_entity_poly.pdbx_seq_one_letter_code
_entity_poly.pdbx_strand_id
1 'polypeptide(L)'
;MQNLWQNLIEGAQERSRAIAAALLTTEKPEPKPLPPLSEVVEQARQEWLSAQNYYNNVSDSDLVDHAVYLLQAAEKKYMYLLKLARKEGITHSPYS
;
A
#
# COMPACT_ATOMS: atom_id res chain seq x y z
N MET A 1 18.53 -43.52 16.44
CA MET A 1 17.23 -43.48 15.72
C MET A 1 16.09 -42.84 16.55
N GLN A 2 16.21 -42.63 17.86
CA GLN A 2 15.11 -42.10 18.71
C GLN A 2 14.94 -40.57 18.70
N ASN A 3 16.01 -39.80 18.44
CA ASN A 3 16.00 -38.34 18.64
C ASN A 3 15.43 -37.52 17.47
N LEU A 4 15.22 -38.15 16.29
CA LEU A 4 14.77 -37.43 15.09
C LEU A 4 13.27 -37.09 15.13
N TRP A 5 12.45 -37.97 15.69
CA TRP A 5 11.02 -37.72 15.86
C TRP A 5 10.74 -36.74 17.00
N GLN A 6 11.61 -36.73 18.02
CA GLN A 6 11.48 -35.84 19.16
C GLN A 6 11.72 -34.38 18.78
N ASN A 7 12.75 -34.12 17.98
CA ASN A 7 13.02 -32.78 17.42
C ASN A 7 11.89 -32.28 16.50
N LEU A 8 11.26 -33.18 15.73
CA LEU A 8 10.15 -32.84 14.85
C LEU A 8 8.89 -32.44 15.64
N ILE A 9 8.63 -33.12 16.76
CA ILE A 9 7.50 -32.84 17.65
C ILE A 9 7.73 -31.54 18.43
N GLU A 10 8.95 -31.32 18.95
CA GLU A 10 9.32 -30.09 19.66
C GLU A 10 9.20 -28.86 18.74
N GLY A 11 9.71 -28.96 17.50
CA GLY A 11 9.54 -27.89 16.51
C GLY A 11 8.09 -27.61 16.14
N ALA A 12 7.21 -28.62 16.17
CA ALA A 12 5.78 -28.43 15.96
C ALA A 12 5.10 -27.73 17.15
N GLN A 13 5.51 -28.06 18.39
CA GLN A 13 5.00 -27.41 19.60
C GLN A 13 5.46 -25.94 19.69
N GLU A 14 6.72 -25.64 19.38
CA GLU A 14 7.22 -24.26 19.37
C GLU A 14 6.47 -23.36 18.39
N ARG A 15 6.17 -23.87 17.18
CA ARG A 15 5.36 -23.16 16.18
C ARG A 15 3.94 -22.89 16.69
N SER A 16 3.32 -23.85 17.38
CA SER A 16 2.00 -23.68 17.99
C SER A 16 2.00 -22.65 19.13
N ARG A 17 3.07 -22.60 19.95
CA ARG A 17 3.20 -21.62 21.03
C ARG A 17 3.44 -20.22 20.50
N ALA A 18 4.21 -20.06 19.43
CA ALA A 18 4.40 -18.78 18.76
C ALA A 18 3.09 -18.23 18.18
N ILE A 19 2.28 -19.08 17.54
CA ILE A 19 0.96 -18.71 17.03
C ILE A 19 0.01 -18.39 18.20
N ALA A 20 -0.02 -19.24 19.24
CA ALA A 20 -0.84 -18.99 20.43
C ALA A 20 -0.42 -17.68 21.13
N ALA A 21 0.88 -17.40 21.24
CA ALA A 21 1.38 -16.14 21.79
C ALA A 21 0.95 -14.93 20.95
N ALA A 22 1.05 -15.03 19.61
CA ALA A 22 0.58 -13.99 18.69
C ALA A 22 -0.95 -13.83 18.67
N LEU A 23 -1.71 -14.84 19.09
CA LEU A 23 -3.16 -14.78 19.26
C LEU A 23 -3.56 -14.31 20.68
N LEU A 24 -2.72 -14.56 21.68
CA LEU A 24 -2.87 -14.16 23.09
C LEU A 24 -2.43 -12.72 23.35
N THR A 25 -1.70 -12.09 22.42
CA THR A 25 -1.49 -10.64 22.45
C THR A 25 -2.84 -9.95 22.33
N THR A 26 -3.34 -9.42 23.45
CA THR A 26 -4.60 -8.68 23.57
C THR A 26 -4.55 -7.29 22.94
N GLU A 27 -3.43 -6.92 22.32
CA GLU A 27 -3.32 -5.70 21.51
C GLU A 27 -4.06 -5.94 20.19
N LYS A 28 -5.37 -5.64 20.20
CA LYS A 28 -6.12 -5.33 18.99
C LYS A 28 -5.28 -4.32 18.21
N PRO A 29 -4.82 -4.62 16.97
CA PRO A 29 -4.01 -3.66 16.23
C PRO A 29 -4.85 -2.40 16.06
N GLU A 30 -4.47 -1.34 16.78
CA GLU A 30 -5.14 -0.06 16.66
C GLU A 30 -5.11 0.34 15.18
N PRO A 31 -6.25 0.66 14.56
CA PRO A 31 -6.27 1.04 13.17
C PRO A 31 -5.37 2.26 13.02
N LYS A 32 -4.32 2.14 12.20
CA LYS A 32 -3.46 3.28 11.89
C LYS A 32 -4.37 4.45 11.48
N PRO A 33 -4.23 5.63 12.08
CA PRO A 33 -5.05 6.77 11.71
C PRO A 33 -4.91 7.02 10.22
N LEU A 34 -6.03 7.36 9.57
CA LEU A 34 -6.03 7.64 8.15
C LEU A 34 -5.10 8.82 7.87
N PRO A 35 -4.32 8.78 6.78
CA PRO A 35 -3.45 9.89 6.41
C PRO A 35 -4.29 11.15 6.16
N PRO A 36 -3.75 12.34 6.47
CA PRO A 36 -4.42 13.60 6.17
C PRO A 36 -4.62 13.76 4.66
N LEU A 37 -5.69 14.45 4.26
CA LEU A 37 -6.04 14.63 2.86
C LEU A 37 -4.92 15.26 2.03
N SER A 38 -4.12 16.15 2.61
CA SER A 38 -2.95 16.76 1.94
C SER A 38 -1.89 15.74 1.55
N GLU A 39 -1.61 14.74 2.39
CA GLU A 39 -0.71 13.62 2.08
C GLU A 39 -1.32 12.71 1.01
N VAL A 40 -2.62 12.44 1.08
CA VAL A 40 -3.33 11.62 0.07
C VAL A 40 -3.30 12.28 -1.31
N VAL A 41 -3.45 13.61 -1.36
CA VAL A 41 -3.34 14.40 -2.60
C VAL A 41 -1.93 14.34 -3.17
N GLU A 42 -0.90 14.50 -2.32
CA GLU A 42 0.49 14.39 -2.77
C GLU A 42 0.79 12.98 -3.29
N GLN A 43 0.34 11.95 -2.58
CA GLN A 43 0.52 10.57 -3.02
C GLN A 43 -0.13 10.33 -4.40
N ALA A 44 -1.34 10.84 -4.63
CA ALA A 44 -1.99 10.75 -5.93
C ALA A 44 -1.24 11.52 -7.03
N ARG A 45 -0.58 12.64 -6.69
CA ARG A 45 0.29 13.37 -7.62
C ARG A 45 1.50 12.51 -8.01
N GLN A 46 2.15 11.86 -7.04
CA GLN A 46 3.29 10.98 -7.29
C GLN A 46 2.90 9.75 -8.12
N GLU A 47 1.74 9.17 -7.85
CA GLU A 47 1.18 8.09 -8.67
C GLU A 47 0.96 8.54 -10.12
N TRP A 48 0.41 9.74 -10.33
CA TRP A 48 0.18 10.28 -11.66
C TRP A 48 1.49 10.57 -12.41
N LEU A 49 2.51 11.13 -11.74
CA LEU A 49 3.85 11.30 -12.34
C LEU A 49 4.50 9.95 -12.69
N SER A 50 4.35 8.96 -11.81
CA SER A 50 4.87 7.61 -12.04
C SER A 50 4.17 6.95 -13.23
N ALA A 51 2.85 7.10 -13.35
CA ALA A 51 2.07 6.58 -14.47
C ALA A 51 2.45 7.26 -15.80
N GLN A 52 2.69 8.58 -15.79
CA GLN A 52 3.22 9.30 -16.96
C GLN A 52 4.59 8.75 -17.37
N ASN A 53 5.49 8.56 -16.41
CA ASN A 53 6.80 7.97 -16.69
C ASN A 53 6.68 6.54 -17.24
N TYR A 54 5.82 5.71 -16.67
CA TYR A 54 5.57 4.36 -17.16
C TYR A 54 5.04 4.36 -18.61
N TYR A 55 4.03 5.17 -18.90
CA TYR A 55 3.49 5.33 -20.24
C TYR A 55 4.54 5.81 -21.26
N ASN A 56 5.43 6.73 -20.88
CA ASN A 56 6.47 7.23 -21.77
C ASN A 56 7.60 6.22 -22.06
N ASN A 57 7.77 5.21 -21.19
CA ASN A 57 8.87 4.25 -21.29
C ASN A 57 8.39 2.82 -21.62
N VAL A 58 7.09 2.56 -21.72
CA VAL A 58 6.58 1.25 -22.11
C VAL A 58 6.92 0.97 -23.58
N SER A 59 7.64 -0.12 -23.82
CA SER A 59 8.04 -0.57 -25.16
C SER A 59 7.32 -1.83 -25.61
N ASP A 60 6.78 -2.60 -24.67
CA ASP A 60 5.99 -3.79 -24.92
C ASP A 60 4.59 -3.38 -25.40
N SER A 61 4.23 -3.79 -26.62
CA SER A 61 2.94 -3.50 -27.24
C SER A 61 1.77 -4.01 -26.42
N ASP A 62 1.93 -5.14 -25.73
CA ASP A 62 0.86 -5.78 -24.96
C ASP A 62 0.58 -5.02 -23.64
N LEU A 63 1.49 -4.13 -23.24
CA LEU A 63 1.37 -3.32 -22.02
C LEU A 63 0.95 -1.87 -22.28
N VAL A 64 0.87 -1.43 -23.55
CA VAL A 64 0.51 -0.04 -23.89
C VAL A 64 -0.88 0.31 -23.37
N ASP A 65 -1.88 -0.56 -23.59
CA ASP A 65 -3.24 -0.33 -23.11
C ASP A 65 -3.29 -0.22 -21.59
N HIS A 66 -2.57 -1.11 -20.90
CA HIS A 66 -2.44 -1.05 -19.44
C HIS A 66 -1.84 0.30 -18.99
N ALA A 67 -0.79 0.78 -19.67
CA ALA A 67 -0.18 2.06 -19.36
C ALA A 67 -1.13 3.25 -19.58
N VAL A 68 -1.94 3.22 -20.65
CA VAL A 68 -2.97 4.23 -20.92
C VAL A 68 -4.02 4.24 -19.80
N TYR A 69 -4.54 3.07 -19.42
CA TYR A 69 -5.54 2.97 -18.36
C TYR A 69 -5.00 3.45 -17.01
N LEU A 70 -3.76 3.07 -16.68
CA LEU A 70 -3.12 3.49 -15.43
C LEU A 70 -2.95 5.01 -15.37
N LEU A 71 -2.48 5.62 -16.47
CA LEU A 71 -2.33 7.08 -16.59
C LEU A 71 -3.66 7.80 -16.38
N GLN A 72 -4.71 7.37 -17.08
CA GLN A 72 -6.04 7.98 -16.99
C GLN A 72 -6.67 7.79 -15.60
N ALA A 73 -6.48 6.64 -14.97
CA ALA A 73 -6.99 6.37 -13.63
C ALA A 73 -6.30 7.26 -12.58
N ALA A 74 -4.97 7.36 -12.64
CA ALA A 74 -4.20 8.19 -11.73
C ALA A 74 -4.54 9.68 -11.90
N GLU A 75 -4.67 10.16 -13.13
CA GLU A 75 -5.09 11.53 -13.43
C GLU A 75 -6.46 11.85 -12.82
N LYS A 76 -7.46 10.99 -13.07
CA LYS A 76 -8.83 11.17 -12.54
C LYS A 76 -8.84 11.17 -11.01
N LYS A 77 -8.10 10.26 -10.37
CA LYS A 77 -7.94 10.19 -8.92
C LYS A 77 -7.36 11.49 -8.36
N TYR A 78 -6.25 11.96 -8.94
CA TYR A 78 -5.59 13.19 -8.50
C TYR A 78 -6.50 14.42 -8.67
N MET A 79 -7.16 14.57 -9.84
CA MET A 79 -8.09 15.67 -10.08
C MET A 79 -9.27 15.68 -9.09
N TYR A 80 -9.83 14.52 -8.77
CA TYR A 80 -10.88 14.41 -7.77
C TYR A 80 -10.40 14.87 -6.38
N LEU A 81 -9.24 14.39 -5.95
CA LEU A 81 -8.66 14.73 -4.65
C LEU A 81 -8.31 16.22 -4.56
N LEU A 82 -7.81 16.85 -5.64
CA LEU A 82 -7.59 18.29 -5.68
C LEU A 82 -8.91 19.07 -5.50
N LYS A 83 -10.00 18.62 -6.12
CA LYS A 83 -11.32 19.25 -5.94
C LYS A 83 -11.80 19.13 -4.50
N LEU A 84 -11.55 18.00 -3.85
CA LEU A 84 -11.91 17.78 -2.44
C LEU A 84 -11.06 18.65 -1.51
N ALA A 85 -9.74 18.67 -1.69
CA ALA A 85 -8.81 19.48 -0.91
C ALA A 85 -9.16 20.98 -0.95
N ARG A 86 -9.51 21.49 -2.14
CA ARG A 86 -9.98 22.88 -2.31
C ARG A 86 -11.26 23.17 -1.53
N LYS A 87 -12.20 22.23 -1.48
CA LYS A 87 -13.44 22.38 -0.70
C LYS A 87 -13.17 22.42 0.82
N GLU A 88 -12.12 21.73 1.26
CA GLU A 88 -11.69 21.70 2.66
C GLU A 88 -10.72 22.83 3.03
N GLY A 89 -10.40 23.74 2.10
CA GLY A 89 -9.51 24.87 2.35
C GLY A 89 -8.02 24.49 2.41
N ILE A 90 -7.66 23.30 1.95
CA ILE A 90 -6.26 22.84 1.89
C ILE A 90 -5.61 23.48 0.67
N THR A 91 -4.64 24.36 0.91
CA THR A 91 -3.96 25.16 -0.13
C THR A 91 -2.49 24.80 -0.32
N HIS A 92 -1.90 24.02 0.59
CA HIS A 92 -0.49 23.63 0.53
C HIS A 92 -0.32 22.10 0.65
N SER A 93 0.69 21.57 -0.04
CA SER A 93 1.18 20.22 0.16
C SER A 93 2.26 20.25 1.26
N PRO A 94 2.37 19.22 2.13
CA PRO A 94 3.37 19.17 3.19
C PRO A 94 4.83 19.02 2.68
N TYR A 95 5.03 18.79 1.38
CA TYR A 95 6.35 18.51 0.80
C TYR A 95 6.75 19.46 -0.35
N SER A 96 6.04 20.60 -0.51
CA SER A 96 6.32 21.65 -1.51
C SER A 96 7.08 22.84 -0.93
#